data_AF-A0AB35L8C6-F1
#
_entry.id   AF-A0AB35L8C6-F1
#
_cell.length_a   1.000
_cell.length_b   1.000
_cell.length_c   1.000
_cell.angle_alpha   90.00
_cell.angle_beta   90.00
_cell.angle_gamma   90.00
#
_symmetry.space_group_name_H-M   'P 1'
#
loop_
_entity.id
_entity.type
_entity.pdbx_description
1 polymer ?
#
loop_
_entity_poly.entity_id
_entity_poly.type
_entity_poly.pdbx_seq_one_letter_code
_entity_poly.pdbx_strand_id
1 'polypeptide(L)'
;MGQQSNQVGCPSKLTDDLIAKAKEYLYGGYESLGDVVPSVAGLACYLEISRKSAYNYSEQSEEFLHIVEGILSLQENKLINGGLKGDFNASIAKLMLAKHGYSEKQEVDHKSSDNSMTPKGLNDFYADIGKAKPQSSAEGVLDDSGEE
;
A
#
# COMPACT_ATOMS: atom_id res chain seq x y z
N MET A 1 27.30 -29.74 -34.20
CA MET A 1 26.64 -30.18 -32.96
C MET A 1 26.37 -28.93 -32.13
N GLY A 2 25.13 -28.45 -32.13
CA GLY A 2 24.74 -27.22 -31.44
C GLY A 2 24.75 -27.44 -29.93
N GLN A 3 25.39 -26.52 -29.20
CA GLN A 3 25.45 -26.59 -27.75
C GLN A 3 24.05 -26.39 -27.17
N GLN A 4 23.51 -27.44 -26.53
CA GLN A 4 22.32 -27.35 -25.69
C GLN A 4 22.75 -26.81 -24.33
N SER A 5 22.46 -25.55 -24.05
CA SER A 5 22.60 -25.00 -22.71
C SER A 5 21.37 -25.38 -21.89
N ASN A 6 21.51 -26.34 -20.98
CA ASN A 6 20.56 -26.57 -19.90
C ASN A 6 20.65 -25.40 -18.90
N GLN A 7 19.99 -24.29 -19.22
CA GLN A 7 19.92 -23.15 -18.32
C GLN A 7 18.71 -23.34 -17.40
N VAL A 8 18.95 -23.99 -16.26
CA VAL A 8 18.03 -23.93 -15.12
C VAL A 8 18.21 -22.54 -14.50
N GLY A 9 17.59 -21.53 -15.10
CA GLY A 9 17.76 -20.14 -14.70
C GLY A 9 16.64 -19.29 -15.26
N CYS A 10 16.00 -18.53 -14.36
CA CYS A 10 15.00 -17.48 -14.57
C CYS A 10 14.78 -17.11 -16.05
N PRO A 11 13.57 -17.29 -16.62
CA PRO A 11 13.25 -16.86 -17.98
C PRO A 11 13.34 -15.33 -18.09
N SER A 12 14.57 -14.84 -18.23
CA SER A 12 14.96 -13.43 -18.10
C SER A 12 14.87 -12.68 -19.42
N LYS A 13 14.48 -13.36 -20.50
CA LYS A 13 14.31 -12.76 -21.82
C LYS A 13 12.84 -12.72 -22.16
N LEU A 14 12.40 -11.57 -22.66
CA LEU A 14 11.10 -11.43 -23.29
C LEU A 14 11.14 -12.14 -24.64
N THR A 15 10.49 -13.30 -24.74
CA THR A 15 10.36 -14.10 -25.95
C THR A 15 8.90 -14.16 -26.39
N ASP A 16 8.66 -14.46 -27.67
CA ASP A 16 7.30 -14.61 -28.20
C ASP A 16 6.50 -15.69 -27.44
N ASP A 17 7.16 -16.78 -27.04
CA ASP A 17 6.55 -17.83 -26.19
C ASP A 17 6.10 -17.30 -24.83
N LEU A 18 6.91 -16.43 -24.21
CA LEU A 18 6.58 -15.81 -22.93
C LEU A 18 5.39 -14.86 -23.08
N ILE A 19 5.35 -14.08 -24.18
CA ILE A 19 4.22 -13.21 -24.50
C ILE A 19 2.95 -14.03 -24.74
N ALA A 20 3.05 -15.15 -25.47
CA ALA A 20 1.93 -16.05 -25.71
C ALA A 20 1.36 -16.63 -24.41
N LYS A 21 2.22 -17.07 -23.49
CA LYS A 21 1.80 -17.49 -22.13
C LYS A 21 1.18 -16.35 -21.33
N ALA A 22 1.70 -15.13 -21.44
CA ALA A 22 1.14 -13.99 -20.75
C ALA A 22 -0.28 -13.66 -21.25
N LYS A 23 -0.53 -13.80 -22.57
CA LYS A 23 -1.87 -13.69 -23.15
C LYS A 23 -2.79 -14.81 -22.68
N GLU A 24 -2.31 -16.05 -22.64
CA GLU A 24 -3.08 -17.18 -22.12
C GLU A 24 -3.56 -16.91 -20.69
N TYR A 25 -2.69 -16.39 -19.83
CA TYR A 25 -3.06 -15.98 -18.49
C TYR A 25 -4.16 -14.92 -18.51
N LEU A 26 -4.02 -13.84 -19.30
CA LEU A 26 -5.03 -12.80 -19.44
C LEU A 26 -6.40 -13.33 -19.91
N TYR A 27 -6.41 -14.27 -20.86
CA TYR A 27 -7.64 -14.81 -21.46
C TYR A 27 -8.30 -15.93 -20.64
N GLY A 28 -7.99 -16.04 -19.35
CA GLY A 28 -8.66 -16.95 -18.42
C GLY A 28 -7.75 -18.02 -17.83
N GLY A 29 -6.49 -18.11 -18.25
CA GLY A 29 -5.52 -19.05 -17.68
C GLY A 29 -5.32 -18.87 -16.17
N TYR A 30 -5.55 -17.66 -15.64
CA TYR A 30 -5.52 -17.39 -14.19
C TYR A 30 -6.53 -18.23 -13.40
N GLU A 31 -7.68 -18.60 -13.99
CA GLU A 31 -8.71 -19.38 -13.30
C GLU A 31 -8.23 -20.82 -13.03
N SER A 32 -7.43 -21.37 -13.94
CA SER A 32 -6.81 -22.70 -13.78
C SER A 32 -5.77 -22.74 -12.66
N LEU A 33 -5.21 -21.59 -12.27
CA LEU A 33 -4.31 -21.46 -11.12
C LEU A 33 -5.07 -21.32 -9.79
N GLY A 34 -6.41 -21.21 -9.85
CA GLY A 34 -7.26 -20.94 -8.68
C GLY A 34 -7.35 -19.46 -8.33
N ASP A 35 -6.81 -18.56 -9.15
CA ASP A 35 -6.98 -17.13 -8.95
C ASP A 35 -8.43 -16.73 -9.29
N VAL A 36 -9.11 -16.11 -8.33
CA VAL A 36 -10.49 -15.62 -8.53
C VAL A 36 -10.50 -14.30 -9.33
N VAL A 37 -9.41 -13.53 -9.22
CA VAL A 37 -9.22 -12.25 -9.88
C VAL A 37 -7.79 -12.23 -10.42
N PRO A 38 -7.57 -11.90 -11.72
CA PRO A 38 -6.23 -11.86 -12.26
C PRO A 38 -5.42 -10.76 -11.58
N SER A 39 -4.11 -10.95 -11.48
CA SER A 39 -3.20 -9.94 -10.95
C SER A 39 -1.81 -10.04 -11.60
N VAL A 40 -1.03 -8.96 -11.54
CA VAL A 40 0.38 -8.97 -11.99
C VAL A 40 1.21 -9.93 -11.14
N ALA A 41 0.85 -10.14 -9.86
CA ALA A 41 1.49 -11.13 -9.02
C ALA A 41 1.22 -12.56 -9.51
N GLY A 42 -0.03 -12.89 -9.83
CA GLY A 42 -0.39 -14.19 -10.39
C GLY A 42 0.22 -14.41 -11.78
N LEU A 43 0.29 -13.37 -12.62
CA LEU A 43 1.00 -13.44 -13.91
C LEU A 43 2.48 -13.78 -13.69
N ALA A 44 3.13 -13.12 -12.75
CA ALA A 44 4.53 -13.37 -12.43
C ALA A 44 4.76 -14.81 -11.94
N CYS A 45 3.85 -15.34 -11.11
CA CYS A 45 3.86 -16.74 -10.70
C CYS A 45 3.67 -17.68 -11.90
N TYR A 46 2.72 -17.40 -12.79
CA TYR A 46 2.43 -18.21 -13.98
C TYR A 46 3.61 -18.29 -14.96
N LEU A 47 4.29 -17.16 -15.14
CA LEU A 47 5.43 -17.04 -16.05
C LEU A 47 6.77 -17.42 -15.40
N GLU A 48 6.78 -17.73 -14.11
CA GLU A 48 7.99 -18.00 -13.32
C GLU A 48 9.02 -16.86 -13.36
N ILE A 49 8.53 -15.60 -13.37
CA ILE A 49 9.36 -14.39 -13.35
C ILE A 49 9.12 -13.58 -12.08
N SER A 50 10.02 -12.63 -11.80
CA SER A 50 9.77 -11.66 -10.75
C SER A 50 8.66 -10.67 -11.18
N ARG A 51 7.88 -10.16 -10.22
CA ARG A 51 6.89 -9.10 -10.48
C ARG A 51 7.53 -7.86 -11.12
N LYS A 52 8.76 -7.53 -10.70
CA LYS A 52 9.53 -6.43 -11.28
C LYS A 52 9.86 -6.68 -12.75
N SER A 53 10.20 -7.92 -13.12
CA SER A 53 10.44 -8.30 -14.51
C SER A 53 9.22 -8.09 -15.38
N ALA A 54 8.01 -8.41 -14.89
CA ALA A 54 6.77 -8.16 -15.63
C ALA A 54 6.59 -6.66 -15.97
N TYR A 55 6.81 -5.76 -15.01
CA TYR A 55 6.77 -4.32 -15.27
C TYR A 55 7.90 -3.87 -16.21
N ASN A 56 9.13 -4.35 -16.02
CA ASN A 56 10.22 -4.04 -16.94
C ASN A 56 9.92 -4.49 -18.38
N TYR A 57 9.20 -5.60 -18.57
CA TYR A 57 8.79 -6.06 -19.90
C TYR A 57 7.70 -5.18 -20.50
N SER A 58 6.79 -4.62 -19.69
CA SER A 58 5.81 -3.63 -20.18
C SER A 58 6.47 -2.33 -20.66
N GLU A 59 7.65 -1.98 -20.15
CA GLU A 59 8.42 -0.83 -20.65
C GLU A 59 9.16 -1.15 -21.97
N GLN A 60 9.43 -2.43 -22.23
CA GLN A 60 10.22 -2.89 -23.39
C GLN A 60 9.37 -3.31 -24.58
N SER A 61 8.11 -3.71 -24.36
CA SER A 61 7.21 -4.19 -25.40
C SER A 61 5.80 -3.64 -25.19
N GLU A 62 5.29 -2.96 -26.21
CA GLU A 62 3.93 -2.46 -26.27
C GLU A 62 2.90 -3.59 -26.16
N GLU A 63 3.20 -4.75 -26.75
CA GLU A 63 2.35 -5.93 -26.65
C GLU A 63 2.26 -6.45 -25.20
N PHE A 64 3.39 -6.52 -24.49
CA PHE A 64 3.40 -6.93 -23.10
C PHE A 64 2.73 -5.88 -22.19
N LEU A 65 2.91 -4.59 -22.50
CA LEU A 65 2.19 -3.50 -21.84
C LEU A 65 0.68 -3.68 -21.94
N HIS A 66 0.16 -3.93 -23.16
CA HIS A 66 -1.27 -4.18 -23.34
C HIS A 66 -1.78 -5.38 -22.54
N ILE A 67 -0.97 -6.42 -22.36
CA ILE A 67 -1.33 -7.57 -21.53
C ILE A 67 -1.44 -7.16 -20.06
N VAL A 68 -0.45 -6.43 -19.53
CA VAL A 68 -0.46 -5.95 -18.14
C VAL A 68 -1.65 -5.01 -17.89
N GLU A 69 -1.90 -4.06 -18.78
CA GLU A 69 -3.06 -3.16 -18.70
C GLU A 69 -4.39 -3.93 -18.82
N GLY A 70 -4.45 -4.95 -19.67
CA GLY A 70 -5.61 -5.83 -19.78
C GLY A 70 -5.88 -6.60 -18.49
N ILE A 71 -4.84 -7.09 -17.81
CA ILE A 71 -4.94 -7.77 -16.51
C ILE A 71 -5.48 -6.82 -15.46
N LEU A 72 -4.96 -5.59 -15.38
CA LEU A 72 -5.41 -4.57 -14.43
C LEU A 72 -6.87 -4.18 -14.69
N SER A 73 -7.23 -3.97 -15.95
CA SER A 73 -8.61 -3.65 -16.35
C SER A 73 -9.59 -4.78 -16.01
N LEU A 74 -9.21 -6.03 -16.28
CA LEU A 74 -10.03 -7.20 -15.94
C LEU A 74 -10.14 -7.40 -14.42
N GLN A 75 -9.05 -7.16 -13.69
CA GLN A 75 -9.03 -7.17 -12.24
C GLN A 75 -10.04 -6.16 -11.67
N GLU A 76 -9.96 -4.90 -12.12
CA GLU A 76 -10.86 -3.83 -11.69
C GLU A 76 -12.32 -4.21 -11.96
N ASN A 77 -12.63 -4.64 -13.18
CA ASN A 77 -13.99 -5.03 -13.57
C ASN A 77 -14.53 -6.18 -12.70
N LYS A 78 -13.72 -7.22 -12.45
CA LYS A 78 -14.13 -8.34 -11.60
C LYS A 78 -14.36 -7.90 -10.16
N LEU A 79 -13.49 -7.05 -9.60
CA LEU A 79 -13.62 -6.56 -8.23
C LEU A 79 -14.91 -5.75 -8.03
N ILE A 80 -15.25 -4.87 -8.96
CA ILE A 80 -16.50 -4.10 -8.94
C ILE A 80 -17.69 -5.06 -8.96
N ASN A 81 -17.73 -5.95 -9.95
CA ASN A 81 -18.87 -6.86 -10.11
C ASN A 81 -19.01 -7.84 -8.94
N GLY A 82 -17.92 -8.47 -8.49
CA GLY A 82 -17.94 -9.41 -7.36
C GLY A 82 -18.24 -8.72 -6.04
N GLY A 83 -17.79 -7.49 -5.84
CA GLY A 83 -18.16 -6.67 -4.69
C GLY A 83 -19.64 -6.32 -4.68
N LEU A 84 -20.22 -5.92 -5.82
CA LEU A 84 -21.65 -5.60 -5.95
C LEU A 84 -22.56 -6.82 -5.80
N LYS A 85 -22.12 -8.00 -6.27
CA LYS A 85 -22.85 -9.26 -6.11
C LYS A 85 -22.78 -9.83 -4.69
N GLY A 86 -21.80 -9.38 -3.89
CA GLY A 86 -21.51 -9.95 -2.58
C GLY A 86 -20.67 -11.24 -2.63
N ASP A 87 -20.14 -11.60 -3.80
CA ASP A 87 -19.28 -12.76 -3.99
C ASP A 87 -17.89 -12.53 -3.36
N PHE A 88 -17.47 -11.27 -3.25
CA PHE A 88 -16.16 -10.88 -2.71
C PHE A 88 -16.29 -10.25 -1.33
N ASN A 89 -15.27 -10.49 -0.50
CA ASN A 89 -15.11 -9.76 0.75
C ASN A 89 -14.93 -8.26 0.43
N ALA A 90 -15.86 -7.42 0.91
CA ALA A 90 -15.91 -6.00 0.59
C ALA A 90 -14.64 -5.25 1.02
N SER A 91 -14.04 -5.60 2.16
CA SER A 91 -12.81 -4.96 2.66
C SER A 91 -11.61 -5.26 1.75
N ILE A 92 -11.48 -6.50 1.29
CA ILE A 92 -10.41 -6.91 0.36
C ILE A 92 -10.62 -6.24 -1.00
N ALA A 93 -11.85 -6.30 -1.53
CA ALA A 93 -12.18 -5.69 -2.81
C ALA A 93 -11.90 -4.17 -2.81
N LYS A 94 -12.30 -3.47 -1.75
CA LYS A 94 -12.00 -2.04 -1.56
C LYS A 94 -10.51 -1.74 -1.52
N LEU A 95 -9.72 -2.53 -0.78
CA LEU A 95 -8.27 -2.35 -0.73
C LEU A 95 -7.61 -2.53 -2.11
N MET A 96 -8.10 -3.49 -2.90
CA MET A 96 -7.60 -3.69 -4.26
C MET A 96 -8.05 -2.58 -5.21
N LEU A 97 -9.31 -2.14 -5.14
CA LEU A 97 -9.82 -1.02 -5.92
C LEU A 97 -9.08 0.30 -5.61
N ALA A 98 -8.59 0.48 -4.39
CA ALA A 98 -7.75 1.63 -4.07
C ALA A 98 -6.47 1.72 -4.93
N LYS A 99 -5.95 0.58 -5.41
CA LYS A 99 -4.81 0.55 -6.35
C LYS A 99 -5.19 0.98 -7.77
N HIS A 100 -6.47 0.96 -8.11
CA HIS A 100 -7.04 1.40 -9.39
C HIS A 100 -7.55 2.85 -9.35
N GLY A 101 -7.11 3.64 -8.35
CA GLY A 101 -7.46 5.06 -8.25
C GLY A 101 -8.78 5.36 -7.53
N TYR A 102 -9.50 4.33 -7.06
CA TYR A 102 -10.66 4.56 -6.21
C TYR A 102 -10.21 5.07 -4.84
N SER A 103 -10.95 6.03 -4.31
CA SER A 103 -10.72 6.53 -2.96
C SER A 103 -12.06 6.67 -2.25
N GLU A 104 -12.05 6.34 -0.97
CA GLU A 104 -13.16 6.66 -0.09
C GLU A 104 -12.89 8.04 0.52
N LYS A 105 -13.89 8.91 0.46
CA LYS A 105 -13.88 10.18 1.18
C LYS A 105 -14.69 10.01 2.45
N GLN A 106 -14.11 10.39 3.58
CA GLN A 106 -14.80 10.44 4.86
C GLN A 106 -14.80 11.88 5.35
N GLU A 107 -15.98 12.38 5.70
CA GLU A 107 -16.13 13.65 6.41
C GLU A 107 -16.19 13.31 7.90
N VAL A 108 -15.20 13.80 8.66
CA VAL A 108 -15.09 13.56 10.09
C VAL A 108 -15.34 14.87 10.82
N ASP A 109 -16.41 14.92 11.61
CA ASP A 109 -16.66 16.05 12.49
C ASP A 109 -15.88 15.89 13.80
N HIS A 110 -14.96 16.82 14.05
CA HIS A 110 -14.14 16.84 15.26
C HIS A 110 -14.80 17.67 16.39
N LYS A 111 -16.12 17.62 16.51
CA LYS A 111 -16.87 18.22 17.62
C LYS A 111 -17.19 17.18 18.66
N SER A 112 -16.97 17.51 19.93
CA SER A 112 -17.56 16.73 21.01
C SER A 112 -19.05 17.03 21.11
N SER A 113 -19.88 16.01 21.21
CA SER A 113 -21.33 16.15 21.40
C SER A 113 -21.72 16.96 22.64
N ASP A 114 -20.83 17.02 23.63
CA ASP A 114 -21.01 17.74 24.90
C ASP A 114 -20.21 19.07 24.98
N ASN A 115 -19.55 19.48 23.90
CA ASN A 115 -18.65 20.64 23.85
C ASN A 115 -17.46 20.62 24.86
N SER A 116 -17.13 19.47 25.45
CA SER A 116 -16.01 19.36 26.40
C SER A 116 -14.62 19.48 25.75
N MET A 117 -14.54 19.31 24.43
CA MET A 117 -13.31 19.47 23.66
C MET A 117 -13.28 20.84 22.96
N THR A 118 -12.37 21.70 23.40
CA THR A 118 -12.01 22.93 22.69
C THR A 118 -10.61 22.77 22.08
N PRO A 119 -10.37 23.26 20.85
CA PRO A 119 -9.03 23.28 20.27
C PRO A 119 -8.08 24.09 21.15
N LYS A 120 -7.01 23.47 21.66
CA LYS A 120 -5.99 24.18 22.43
C LYS A 120 -5.13 25.04 21.51
N GLY A 121 -5.01 26.32 21.85
CA GLY A 121 -4.19 27.28 21.13
C GLY A 121 -2.78 27.41 21.70
N LEU A 122 -1.91 28.14 20.99
CA LEU A 122 -0.54 28.39 21.43
C LEU A 122 -0.48 29.10 22.80
N ASN A 123 -1.49 29.91 23.14
CA ASN A 123 -1.59 30.58 24.44
C ASN A 123 -1.80 29.58 25.60
N ASP A 124 -2.49 28.47 25.35
CA ASP A 124 -2.71 27.42 26.36
C ASP A 124 -1.40 26.69 26.68
N PHE A 125 -0.51 26.55 25.69
CA PHE A 125 0.83 25.98 25.87
C PHE A 125 1.71 26.85 26.78
N TYR A 126 1.71 28.18 26.57
CA TYR A 126 2.48 29.11 27.40
C TYR A 126 1.93 29.27 28.83
N ALA A 127 0.63 29.05 29.02
CA ALA A 127 0.01 29.08 30.35
C ALA A 127 0.49 27.93 31.25
N ASP A 128 0.77 26.75 30.69
CA ASP A 128 1.24 25.58 31.44
C ASP A 128 2.72 25.70 31.86
N ILE A 129 3.59 26.23 30.99
CA ILE A 129 5.01 26.40 31.35
C ILE A 129 5.22 27.46 32.43
N GLY A 130 4.37 28.49 32.49
CA GLY A 130 4.42 29.54 33.52
C GLY A 130 3.96 29.09 34.90
N LYS A 131 3.34 27.90 35.00
CA LYS A 131 2.82 27.33 36.26
C LYS A 131 3.81 26.34 36.91
N ALA A 132 4.81 25.86 36.17
CA ALA A 132 5.85 24.99 36.71
C ALA A 132 6.88 25.82 37.50
N LYS A 133 6.61 26.10 38.79
CA LYS A 133 7.66 26.60 39.70
C LYS A 133 8.75 25.53 39.84
N PRO A 134 10.04 25.87 39.70
CA PRO A 134 11.09 24.98 40.20
C PRO A 134 10.97 24.90 41.72
N GLN A 135 10.78 23.69 42.26
CA GLN A 135 10.94 23.44 43.69
C GLN A 135 12.43 23.58 44.03
N SER A 136 12.86 24.77 44.45
CA SER A 136 14.17 24.95 45.07
C SER A 136 14.04 24.63 46.56
N SER A 137 14.48 23.43 46.95
CA SER A 137 14.70 23.03 48.33
C SER A 137 16.09 23.50 48.78
N ALA A 138 16.17 24.64 49.46
CA ALA A 138 17.32 24.97 50.29
C ALA A 138 16.82 25.80 51.49
N GLU A 139 16.66 25.13 52.63
CA GLU A 139 16.45 25.74 53.94
C GLU A 139 17.64 26.65 54.27
N GLY A 140 17.36 27.90 54.63
CA GLY A 140 18.36 28.82 55.17
C GLY A 140 18.77 28.37 56.57
N VAL A 141 20.04 27.97 56.72
CA VAL A 141 20.70 27.81 58.01
C VAL A 141 21.41 29.12 58.35
N LEU A 142 21.15 29.56 59.57
CA LEU A 142 21.60 30.76 60.30
C LEU A 142 23.13 30.82 60.43
N ASP A 143 23.72 32.02 60.47
CA ASP A 143 24.50 32.44 61.65
C ASP A 143 24.58 33.97 61.77
N ASP A 144 24.51 34.37 63.02
CA ASP A 144 24.49 35.68 63.65
C ASP A 144 25.93 36.14 63.98
N SER A 145 26.06 37.39 64.43
CA SER A 145 27.18 38.01 65.14
C SER A 145 28.33 38.66 64.34
N GLY A 146 28.45 39.98 64.55
CA GLY A 146 29.55 40.84 64.13
C GLY A 146 29.27 42.29 64.52
N GLU A 147 29.55 42.61 65.79
CA GLU A 147 29.40 43.88 66.51
C GLU A 147 30.08 45.09 65.83
N GLU A 148 29.46 46.27 65.95
CA GLU A 148 30.04 47.46 66.62
C GLU A 148 28.91 48.35 67.20
#